data_AF-A0A520HG21-F1
#
_entry.id   AF-A0A520HG21-F1
#
_cell.length_a   1.000
_cell.length_b   1.000
_cell.length_c   1.000
_cell.angle_alpha   90.00
_cell.angle_beta   90.00
_cell.angle_gamma   90.00
#
_symmetry.space_group_name_H-M   'P 1'
#
loop_
_entity.id
_entity.type
_entity.pdbx_description
1 polymer ?
#
loop_
_entity_poly.entity_id
_entity_poly.type
_entity_poly.pdbx_seq_one_letter_code
_entity_poly.pdbx_strand_id
1 'polypeptide(L)'
;MATKPPVRFDPSVEDVKPNEGEVVQDLEHSFKSILDTTSADYRHAVRSVHAKAHGIAKGTFTVHADLPPELAQGLFARAGEYETIIRISTNPGDILDDSISVPRGVAIKVIGVDGERLPGSEGDVTQDFIMVNGPVFAAPDAEAFGKNLKLLAATTDKAEGGKKLLSGLLQ
;
A
#
# COMPACT_ATOMS: atom_id res chain seq x y z
N MET A 1 21.31 11.67 -13.10
CA MET A 1 20.15 12.27 -13.78
C MET A 1 19.65 13.42 -12.92
N ALA A 2 19.38 14.59 -13.50
CA ALA A 2 18.78 15.69 -12.74
C ALA A 2 17.34 15.30 -12.35
N THR A 3 16.97 15.52 -11.08
CA THR A 3 15.61 15.35 -10.61
C THR A 3 14.70 16.38 -11.27
N LYS A 4 13.52 15.96 -11.74
CA LYS A 4 12.51 16.90 -12.22
C LYS A 4 12.14 17.87 -11.09
N PRO A 5 11.80 19.14 -11.40
CA PRO A 5 11.30 20.06 -10.38
C PRO A 5 10.03 19.46 -9.74
N PRO A 6 9.83 19.67 -8.42
CA PRO A 6 8.61 19.24 -7.74
C PRO A 6 7.38 19.84 -8.41
N VAL A 7 6.35 19.01 -8.62
CA VAL A 7 5.07 19.43 -9.20
C VAL A 7 4.07 19.58 -8.06
N ARG A 8 3.38 20.71 -8.00
CA ARG A 8 2.26 20.91 -7.07
C ARG A 8 1.10 20.03 -7.52
N PHE A 9 0.42 19.37 -6.59
CA PHE A 9 -0.79 18.62 -6.92
C PHE A 9 -1.86 19.56 -7.51
N ASP A 10 -2.42 19.14 -8.64
CA ASP A 10 -3.58 19.72 -9.33
C ASP A 10 -4.28 18.57 -10.06
N PRO A 11 -5.62 18.47 -10.09
CA PRO A 11 -6.31 17.36 -10.78
C PRO A 11 -5.88 17.17 -12.24
N SER A 12 -5.39 18.21 -12.92
CA SER A 12 -4.86 18.12 -14.29
C SER A 12 -3.58 17.30 -14.42
N VAL A 13 -2.91 16.94 -13.31
CA VAL A 13 -1.74 16.04 -13.33
C VAL A 13 -2.11 14.56 -13.39
N GLU A 14 -3.39 14.22 -13.18
CA GLU A 14 -3.89 12.86 -13.31
C GLU A 14 -4.01 12.44 -14.79
N ASP A 15 -3.65 11.19 -15.07
CA ASP A 15 -3.68 10.60 -16.41
C ASP A 15 -4.49 9.31 -16.36
N VAL A 16 -5.82 9.49 -16.39
CA VAL A 16 -6.80 8.39 -16.35
C VAL A 16 -6.75 7.61 -17.67
N LYS A 17 -6.41 6.32 -17.59
CA LYS A 17 -6.30 5.48 -18.79
C LYS A 17 -7.68 5.08 -19.33
N PRO A 18 -7.85 4.93 -20.66
CA PRO A 18 -9.14 4.53 -21.24
C PRO A 18 -9.70 3.21 -20.67
N ASN A 19 -8.83 2.28 -20.29
CA ASN A 19 -9.17 0.98 -19.71
C ASN A 19 -9.04 0.92 -18.18
N GLU A 20 -8.81 2.04 -17.50
CA GLU A 20 -8.54 2.05 -16.05
C GLU A 20 -9.68 1.43 -15.24
N GLY A 21 -10.93 1.71 -15.61
CA GLY A 21 -12.10 1.12 -14.94
C GLY A 21 -12.16 -0.41 -15.04
N GLU A 22 -11.79 -0.98 -16.20
CA GLU A 22 -11.72 -2.44 -16.38
C GLU A 22 -10.58 -3.04 -15.55
N VAL A 23 -9.41 -2.38 -15.52
CA VAL A 23 -8.26 -2.80 -14.71
C VAL A 23 -8.61 -2.80 -13.21
N VAL A 24 -9.33 -1.77 -12.73
CA VAL A 24 -9.79 -1.69 -11.35
C VAL A 24 -10.74 -2.84 -11.02
N GLN A 25 -11.73 -3.11 -11.87
CA GLN A 25 -12.66 -4.24 -11.68
C GLN A 25 -11.94 -5.59 -11.62
N ASP A 26 -10.95 -5.81 -12.48
CA ASP A 26 -10.13 -7.02 -12.51
C ASP A 26 -9.29 -7.20 -11.22
N LEU A 27 -8.76 -6.09 -10.69
CA LEU A 27 -8.04 -6.07 -9.41
C LEU A 27 -8.97 -6.40 -8.25
N GLU A 28 -10.14 -5.76 -8.18
CA GLU A 28 -11.16 -6.03 -7.16
C GLU A 28 -11.58 -7.49 -7.16
N HIS A 29 -11.81 -8.08 -8.34
CA HIS A 29 -12.15 -9.50 -8.46
C HIS A 29 -11.02 -10.40 -7.93
N SER A 30 -9.77 -10.10 -8.29
CA SER A 30 -8.60 -10.87 -7.85
C SER A 30 -8.41 -10.77 -6.33
N PHE A 31 -8.54 -9.57 -5.75
CA PHE A 31 -8.48 -9.38 -4.30
C PHE A 31 -9.62 -10.10 -3.59
N LYS A 32 -10.84 -10.04 -4.11
CA LYS A 32 -11.99 -10.74 -3.54
C LYS A 32 -11.75 -12.25 -3.51
N SER A 33 -11.21 -12.82 -4.58
CA SER A 33 -10.88 -14.25 -4.66
C SER A 33 -9.89 -14.66 -3.55
N ILE A 34 -8.84 -13.87 -3.31
CA ILE A 34 -7.89 -14.12 -2.22
C ILE A 34 -8.57 -13.99 -0.85
N LEU A 35 -9.40 -12.97 -0.63
CA LEU A 35 -10.14 -12.78 0.63
C LEU A 35 -11.07 -13.95 0.93
N ASP A 36 -11.87 -14.38 -0.06
CA ASP A 36 -12.82 -15.47 0.11
C ASP A 36 -12.10 -16.78 0.45
N THR A 37 -11.00 -17.08 -0.26
CA THR A 37 -10.18 -18.28 -0.04
C THR A 37 -9.57 -18.27 1.36
N THR A 38 -8.81 -17.23 1.70
CA THR A 38 -8.12 -17.14 3.00
C THR A 38 -9.10 -17.06 4.18
N SER A 39 -10.27 -16.42 4.01
CA SER A 39 -11.31 -16.39 5.03
C SER A 39 -11.91 -17.77 5.28
N ALA A 40 -12.10 -18.57 4.22
CA ALA A 40 -12.55 -19.96 4.36
C ALA A 40 -11.51 -20.83 5.08
N ASP A 41 -10.22 -20.67 4.75
CA ASP A 41 -9.12 -21.46 5.32
C ASP A 41 -8.86 -21.10 6.78
N TYR A 42 -8.72 -19.80 7.07
CA TYR A 42 -8.36 -19.30 8.40
C TYR A 42 -9.56 -19.12 9.32
N ARG A 43 -10.78 -19.25 8.79
CA ARG A 43 -12.05 -19.07 9.51
C ARG A 43 -12.23 -17.66 10.09
N HIS A 44 -11.50 -16.69 9.55
CA HIS A 44 -11.64 -15.26 9.82
C HIS A 44 -11.01 -14.46 8.67
N ALA A 45 -11.48 -13.23 8.47
CA ALA A 45 -10.95 -12.39 7.40
C ALA A 45 -9.54 -11.88 7.72
N VAL A 46 -8.65 -12.02 6.76
CA VAL A 46 -7.33 -11.36 6.69
C VAL A 46 -7.29 -10.42 5.49
N ARG A 47 -6.22 -9.65 5.31
CA ARG A 47 -6.06 -8.79 4.12
C ARG A 47 -5.69 -9.64 2.91
N SER A 48 -6.16 -9.27 1.71
CA SER A 48 -5.84 -9.97 0.45
C SER A 48 -4.37 -9.92 0.05
N VAL A 49 -3.68 -8.89 0.50
CA VAL A 49 -2.23 -8.72 0.46
C VAL A 49 -1.82 -8.09 1.78
N HIS A 50 -0.55 -8.21 2.16
CA HIS A 50 -0.09 -7.73 3.45
C HIS A 50 -0.83 -8.40 4.63
N ALA A 51 -1.20 -9.68 4.49
CA ALA A 51 -2.04 -10.39 5.46
C ALA A 51 -1.37 -10.46 6.84
N LYS A 52 -0.13 -10.96 6.89
CA LYS A 52 0.64 -11.04 8.13
C LYS A 52 1.13 -9.67 8.58
N ALA A 53 0.76 -9.28 9.79
CA ALA A 53 1.38 -8.16 10.49
C ALA A 53 2.56 -8.68 11.34
N HIS A 54 3.69 -7.98 11.31
CA HIS A 54 4.81 -8.22 12.24
C HIS A 54 4.75 -7.30 13.46
N GLY A 55 4.14 -6.12 13.32
CA GLY A 55 4.08 -5.16 14.41
C GLY A 55 3.12 -4.02 14.11
N ILE A 56 2.51 -3.52 15.17
CA ILE A 56 1.73 -2.29 15.18
C ILE A 56 2.32 -1.40 16.26
N ALA A 57 2.66 -0.17 15.92
CA ALA A 57 3.17 0.81 16.86
C ALA A 57 2.29 2.06 16.84
N LYS A 58 2.08 2.64 18.02
CA LYS A 58 1.55 3.99 18.18
C LYS A 58 2.74 4.92 18.44
N GLY A 59 2.72 6.10 17.83
CA GLY A 59 3.76 7.09 18.01
C GLY A 59 3.29 8.50 17.70
N THR A 60 4.27 9.39 17.56
CA THR A 60 4.09 10.79 17.16
C THR A 60 4.75 11.01 15.82
N PHE A 61 4.05 11.63 14.89
CA PHE A 61 4.57 12.11 13.61
C PHE A 61 4.80 13.62 13.71
N THR A 62 6.03 14.06 13.52
CA THR A 62 6.42 15.48 13.67
C THR A 62 6.71 16.09 12.31
N VAL A 63 5.96 17.12 11.95
CA VAL A 63 6.26 18.01 10.81
C VAL A 63 7.11 19.16 11.34
N HIS A 64 8.34 19.27 10.85
CA HIS A 64 9.23 20.36 11.22
C HIS A 64 8.78 21.70 10.64
N ALA A 65 9.11 22.80 11.33
CA ALA A 65 9.01 24.13 10.77
C ALA A 65 10.04 24.34 9.66
N ASP A 66 9.81 25.36 8.84
CA ASP A 66 10.76 25.87 7.85
C ASP A 66 11.20 24.83 6.79
N LEU A 67 10.29 23.91 6.43
CA LEU A 67 10.51 23.05 5.27
C LEU A 67 10.68 23.90 3.99
N PRO A 68 11.55 23.48 3.05
CA PRO A 68 11.63 24.11 1.74
C PRO A 68 10.23 24.28 1.12
N PRO A 69 9.92 25.42 0.48
CA PRO A 69 8.57 25.69 -0.03
C PRO A 69 8.00 24.59 -0.94
N GLU A 70 8.86 23.90 -1.67
CA GLU A 70 8.50 22.78 -2.54
C GLU A 70 8.04 21.53 -1.79
N LEU A 71 8.46 21.34 -0.53
CA LEU A 71 8.08 20.22 0.34
C LEU A 71 6.92 20.58 1.28
N ALA A 72 6.66 21.86 1.52
CA ALA A 72 5.65 22.36 2.44
C ALA A 72 4.23 22.32 1.83
N GLN A 73 3.74 21.12 1.48
CA GLN A 73 2.43 20.90 0.84
C GLN A 73 1.56 19.94 1.65
N GLY A 74 0.23 20.15 1.63
CA GLY A 74 -0.73 19.30 2.34
C GLY A 74 -0.43 19.22 3.84
N LEU A 75 -0.30 18.00 4.38
CA LEU A 75 0.11 17.74 5.76
C LEU A 75 1.42 18.47 6.13
N PHE A 76 2.36 18.59 5.21
CA PHE A 76 3.67 19.19 5.46
C PHE A 76 3.65 20.73 5.44
N ALA A 77 2.53 21.36 5.06
CA ALA A 77 2.42 22.82 5.01
C ALA A 77 2.35 23.47 6.40
N ARG A 78 2.06 22.70 7.46
CA ARG A 78 1.94 23.17 8.83
C ARG A 78 2.81 22.33 9.75
N ALA A 79 3.74 22.98 10.44
CA ALA A 79 4.52 22.34 11.49
C ALA A 79 3.61 21.88 12.62
N GLY A 80 3.93 20.75 13.23
CA GLY A 80 3.13 20.19 14.31
C GLY A 80 3.46 18.75 14.64
N GLU A 81 2.83 18.25 15.69
CA GLU A 81 2.88 16.86 16.12
C GLU A 81 1.50 16.23 15.95
N TYR A 82 1.50 15.02 15.39
CA TYR A 82 0.30 14.27 15.08
C TYR A 82 0.38 12.88 15.71
N GLU A 83 -0.74 12.35 16.17
CA GLU A 83 -0.79 10.94 16.53
C GLU A 83 -0.61 10.08 15.27
N THR A 84 0.17 9.01 15.37
CA THR A 84 0.36 8.08 14.25
C THR A 84 0.28 6.62 14.66
N ILE A 85 -0.24 5.81 13.75
CA ILE A 85 -0.24 4.35 13.83
C ILE A 85 0.60 3.81 12.68
N ILE A 86 1.58 2.96 13.02
CA ILE A 86 2.48 2.31 12.07
C ILE A 86 2.16 0.82 12.04
N ARG A 87 2.07 0.23 10.85
CA ARG A 87 1.90 -1.22 10.66
C ARG A 87 2.98 -1.78 9.75
N ILE A 88 3.67 -2.81 10.22
CA ILE A 88 4.70 -3.56 9.48
C ILE A 88 4.12 -4.92 9.07
N SER A 89 4.37 -5.35 7.83
CA SER A 89 3.77 -6.57 7.25
C SER A 89 4.65 -7.24 6.19
N THR A 90 4.33 -8.47 5.79
CA THR A 90 4.87 -9.11 4.57
C THR A 90 3.88 -9.01 3.41
N ASN A 91 4.33 -8.78 2.18
CA ASN A 91 3.45 -8.53 1.03
C ASN A 91 2.40 -9.63 0.69
N PRO A 92 2.66 -10.94 0.79
CA PRO A 92 1.68 -11.95 0.36
C PRO A 92 0.34 -11.94 1.10
N GLY A 93 -0.68 -12.52 0.47
CA GLY A 93 -2.02 -12.70 1.04
C GLY A 93 -2.14 -13.84 2.05
N ASP A 94 -1.15 -14.73 2.09
CA ASP A 94 -1.06 -15.79 3.11
C ASP A 94 -0.23 -15.35 4.32
N ILE A 95 -0.48 -15.98 5.47
CA ILE A 95 0.36 -15.82 6.66
C ILE A 95 1.57 -16.74 6.53
N LEU A 96 2.72 -16.17 6.13
CA LEU A 96 3.98 -16.90 5.93
C LEU A 96 4.85 -16.93 7.19
N ASP A 97 5.74 -17.92 7.33
CA ASP A 97 6.79 -17.90 8.35
C ASP A 97 7.74 -16.69 8.16
N ASP A 98 8.22 -16.12 9.26
CA ASP A 98 9.11 -14.95 9.23
C ASP A 98 10.47 -15.25 8.57
N SER A 99 10.89 -16.52 8.54
CA SER A 99 12.10 -16.97 7.86
C SER A 99 12.02 -16.82 6.34
N ILE A 100 10.83 -16.59 5.78
CA ILE A 100 10.64 -16.40 4.35
C ILE A 100 10.97 -14.95 3.98
N SER A 101 12.04 -14.78 3.20
CA SER A 101 12.47 -13.48 2.68
C SER A 101 11.52 -13.02 1.58
N VAL A 102 10.74 -11.98 1.88
CA VAL A 102 9.85 -11.28 0.96
C VAL A 102 9.90 -9.79 1.28
N PRO A 103 9.51 -8.88 0.37
CA PRO A 103 9.41 -7.48 0.70
C PRO A 103 8.51 -7.23 1.92
N ARG A 104 8.81 -6.18 2.65
CA ARG A 104 8.07 -5.76 3.84
C ARG A 104 7.28 -4.50 3.53
N GLY A 105 6.01 -4.49 3.89
CA GLY A 105 5.16 -3.30 3.86
C GLY A 105 5.32 -2.47 5.13
N VAL A 106 5.34 -1.15 4.98
CA VAL A 106 5.23 -0.17 6.07
C VAL A 106 4.10 0.78 5.74
N ALA A 107 3.03 0.73 6.53
CA ALA A 107 1.93 1.69 6.43
C ALA A 107 1.99 2.64 7.63
N ILE A 108 1.88 3.94 7.38
CA ILE A 108 1.85 4.99 8.40
C ILE A 108 0.53 5.73 8.23
N LYS A 109 -0.32 5.72 9.26
CA LYS A 109 -1.53 6.53 9.33
C LYS A 109 -1.27 7.71 10.25
N VAL A 110 -1.36 8.92 9.73
CA VAL A 110 -1.28 10.16 10.51
C VAL A 110 -2.69 10.65 10.81
N ILE A 111 -2.99 10.91 12.08
CA ILE A 111 -4.33 11.25 12.57
C ILE A 111 -4.39 12.74 12.95
N GLY A 112 -5.53 13.37 12.71
CA GLY A 112 -5.72 14.80 12.94
C GLY A 112 -5.18 15.67 11.81
N VAL A 113 -5.15 15.12 10.59
CA VAL A 113 -4.77 15.87 9.39
C VAL A 113 -6.02 16.54 8.86
N ASP A 114 -6.09 17.86 8.96
CA ASP A 114 -7.16 18.66 8.36
C ASP A 114 -6.80 19.10 6.93
N GLY A 115 -7.81 19.44 6.13
CA GLY A 115 -7.62 20.04 4.81
C GLY A 115 -8.66 19.58 3.80
N GLU A 116 -8.45 20.01 2.55
CA GLU A 116 -9.25 19.55 1.42
C GLU A 116 -9.07 18.04 1.18
N ARG A 117 -10.12 17.39 0.68
CA ARG A 117 -10.21 15.95 0.50
C ARG A 117 -10.73 15.63 -0.89
N LEU A 118 -10.37 14.43 -1.36
CA LEU A 118 -10.98 13.87 -2.56
C LEU A 118 -12.47 13.57 -2.31
N PRO A 119 -13.30 13.58 -3.37
CA PRO A 119 -14.71 13.24 -3.27
C PRO A 119 -14.93 11.89 -2.57
N GLY A 120 -15.83 11.87 -1.59
CA GLY A 120 -16.15 10.69 -0.79
C GLY A 120 -15.26 10.48 0.45
N SER A 121 -14.33 11.39 0.73
CA SER A 121 -13.48 11.37 1.93
C SER A 121 -13.56 12.68 2.73
N GLU A 122 -14.63 13.46 2.56
CA GLU A 122 -14.76 14.81 3.13
C GLU A 122 -14.74 14.84 4.67
N GLY A 123 -15.14 13.73 5.31
CA GLY A 123 -15.09 13.57 6.77
C GLY A 123 -13.76 13.07 7.31
N ASP A 124 -12.82 12.69 6.44
CA ASP A 124 -11.58 12.07 6.87
C ASP A 124 -10.58 13.09 7.40
N VAL A 125 -10.07 12.81 8.60
CA VAL A 125 -9.04 13.60 9.29
C VAL A 125 -7.72 12.84 9.37
N THR A 126 -7.39 12.06 8.34
CA THR A 126 -6.18 11.24 8.30
C THR A 126 -5.43 11.37 6.99
N GLN A 127 -4.12 11.10 7.01
CA GLN A 127 -3.31 10.87 5.82
C GLN A 127 -2.58 9.53 5.98
N ASP A 128 -2.69 8.68 4.95
CA ASP A 128 -2.02 7.39 4.92
C ASP A 128 -0.82 7.43 3.97
N PHE A 129 0.32 6.90 4.44
CA PHE A 129 1.49 6.59 3.63
C PHE A 129 1.63 5.08 3.55
N ILE A 130 1.34 4.51 2.38
CA ILE A 130 1.38 3.07 2.15
C ILE A 130 2.63 2.74 1.33
N MET A 131 3.60 2.06 1.95
CA MET A 131 4.93 1.88 1.38
C MET A 131 5.42 0.44 1.50
N VAL A 132 6.49 0.14 0.77
CA VAL A 132 7.28 -1.09 0.90
C VAL A 132 8.74 -0.74 1.18
N ASN A 133 9.53 -1.67 1.72
CA ASN A 133 10.94 -1.50 2.04
C ASN A 133 11.88 -1.60 0.81
N GLY A 134 11.36 -1.33 -0.39
CA GLY A 134 12.11 -1.31 -1.64
C GLY A 134 12.15 0.10 -2.24
N PRO A 135 13.20 0.44 -3.01
CA PRO A 135 13.34 1.78 -3.60
C PRO A 135 12.36 2.05 -4.74
N VAL A 136 11.81 0.99 -5.36
CA VAL A 136 10.89 1.05 -6.51
C VAL A 136 9.87 -0.07 -6.35
N PHE A 137 8.64 0.17 -6.81
CA PHE A 137 7.61 -0.85 -6.87
C PHE A 137 7.82 -1.76 -8.10
N ALA A 138 7.66 -3.08 -7.94
CA ALA A 138 7.98 -4.05 -9.00
C ALA A 138 7.06 -3.95 -10.23
N ALA A 139 5.83 -3.44 -10.06
CA ALA A 139 4.91 -3.19 -11.16
C ALA A 139 4.91 -1.70 -11.53
N PRO A 140 5.09 -1.34 -12.81
CA PRO A 140 5.12 0.07 -13.24
C PRO A 140 3.74 0.73 -13.26
N ASP A 141 2.67 -0.06 -13.32
CA ASP A 141 1.28 0.41 -13.38
C ASP A 141 0.31 -0.64 -12.78
N ALA A 142 -0.96 -0.25 -12.67
CA ALA A 142 -2.02 -1.09 -12.11
C ALA A 142 -2.32 -2.34 -12.96
N GLU A 143 -2.15 -2.27 -14.28
CA GLU A 143 -2.42 -3.40 -15.17
C GLU A 143 -1.34 -4.50 -15.02
N ALA A 144 -0.07 -4.10 -15.01
CA ALA A 144 1.06 -4.98 -14.73
C ALA A 144 0.95 -5.58 -13.32
N PHE A 145 0.55 -4.78 -12.33
CA PHE A 145 0.28 -5.27 -10.99
C PHE A 145 -0.85 -6.31 -10.98
N GLY A 146 -1.95 -6.06 -11.71
CA GLY A 146 -3.07 -6.99 -11.83
C GLY A 146 -2.68 -8.34 -12.45
N LYS A 147 -1.79 -8.35 -13.44
CA LYS A 147 -1.25 -9.60 -14.02
C LYS A 147 -0.48 -10.42 -12.97
N ASN A 148 0.36 -9.77 -12.17
CA ASN A 148 1.09 -10.42 -11.08
C ASN A 148 0.14 -10.91 -9.98
N LEU A 149 -0.88 -10.12 -9.64
CA LEU A 149 -1.86 -10.47 -8.61
C LEU A 149 -2.71 -11.68 -9.01
N LYS A 150 -3.13 -11.79 -10.28
CA LYS A 150 -3.84 -12.98 -10.80
C LYS A 150 -3.01 -14.26 -10.63
N LEU A 151 -1.70 -14.19 -10.87
CA LEU A 151 -0.78 -15.30 -10.66
C LEU A 151 -0.66 -15.68 -9.16
N LEU A 152 -0.60 -14.68 -8.29
CA LEU A 152 -0.61 -14.88 -6.84
C LEU A 152 -1.94 -15.49 -6.35
N ALA A 153 -3.08 -14.99 -6.82
CA ALA A 153 -4.39 -15.55 -6.49
C ALA A 153 -4.48 -17.03 -6.88
N ALA A 154 -4.00 -17.39 -8.08
CA ALA A 154 -3.96 -18.78 -8.55
C ALA A 154 -2.99 -19.70 -7.79
N THR A 155 -2.16 -19.15 -6.89
CA THR A 155 -1.20 -19.89 -6.06
C THR A 155 -1.46 -19.73 -4.56
N THR A 156 -2.46 -18.95 -4.18
CA THR A 156 -3.03 -18.90 -2.82
C THR A 156 -3.50 -20.33 -2.48
N ASP A 157 -3.21 -20.80 -1.27
CA ASP A 157 -3.45 -22.20 -0.81
C ASP A 157 -2.59 -23.34 -1.45
N LYS A 158 -1.61 -23.08 -2.31
CA LYS A 158 -0.65 -24.14 -2.72
C LYS A 158 0.42 -24.38 -1.64
N ALA A 159 0.63 -25.64 -1.26
CA ALA A 159 1.48 -26.09 -0.15
C ALA A 159 2.78 -25.27 0.03
N GLU A 160 3.15 -24.97 1.29
CA GLU A 160 4.27 -24.10 1.69
C GLU A 160 5.60 -24.39 0.94
N GLY A 161 5.82 -25.64 0.53
CA GLY A 161 7.00 -26.05 -0.26
C GLY A 161 7.11 -25.40 -1.64
N GLY A 162 5.98 -25.12 -2.31
CA GLY A 162 5.98 -24.44 -3.62
C GLY A 162 6.17 -22.92 -3.52
N LYS A 163 5.75 -22.30 -2.40
CA LYS A 163 5.82 -20.85 -2.19
C LYS A 163 7.25 -20.34 -1.99
N LYS A 164 8.16 -21.17 -1.43
CA LYS A 164 9.60 -20.86 -1.34
C LYS A 164 10.29 -20.68 -2.70
N LEU A 165 9.77 -21.33 -3.75
CA LEU A 165 10.31 -21.21 -5.11
C LEU A 165 9.77 -19.96 -5.84
N LEU A 166 8.54 -19.53 -5.52
CA LEU A 166 7.90 -18.36 -6.13
C LEU A 166 8.34 -17.03 -5.50
N SER A 167 8.81 -17.02 -4.24
CA SER A 167 9.21 -15.78 -3.56
C SER A 167 10.37 -15.05 -4.25
N GLY A 168 11.20 -15.76 -5.02
CA GLY A 168 12.26 -15.15 -5.83
C GLY A 168 11.76 -14.30 -7.01
N LEU A 169 10.49 -14.43 -7.40
CA LEU A 169 9.86 -13.63 -8.47
C LEU A 169 9.22 -12.33 -7.95
N LEU A 170 9.15 -12.14 -6.63
CA LEU A 170 8.51 -11.02 -5.96
C LEU A 170 9.51 -10.05 -5.30
N GLN A 171 10.82 -10.29 -5.47
CA GLN A 171 11.88 -9.38 -5.04
C GLN A 171 12.16 -8.31 -6.08
#